data_AF-A0A1K2HBK0-F1
#
_entry.id   AF-A0A1K2HBK0-F1
#
_cell.length_a   1.000
_cell.length_b   1.000
_cell.length_c   1.000
_cell.angle_alpha   90.00
_cell.angle_beta   90.00
_cell.angle_gamma   90.00
#
_symmetry.space_group_name_H-M   'P 1'
#
loop_
_entity.id
_entity.type
_entity.pdbx_description
1 polymer ?
#
loop_
_entity_poly.entity_id
_entity_poly.type
_entity_poly.pdbx_seq_one_letter_code
_entity_poly.pdbx_strand_id
1 'polypeptide(L)'
;MKREYLYLGNLPVALVDLGSDIRYIHTDHLGTPRLVSDALKHPVWAWQGEPFGATPANEDPEDSGAAYTFNLRFPGQYFDKETGHHYNYFRDYDPAVGRYMQSDPIGLAGGGLTPTHMSAGIR
;
A
#
# COMPACT_ATOMS: atom_id res chain seq x y z
N MET A 1 2.11 7.63 -17.46
CA MET A 1 1.62 6.26 -17.74
C MET A 1 0.28 6.11 -17.04
N LYS A 2 -0.80 5.73 -17.75
CA LYS A 2 -2.14 5.62 -17.16
C LYS A 2 -2.31 4.21 -16.58
N ARG A 3 -2.68 4.12 -15.30
CA ARG A 3 -2.95 2.86 -14.59
C ARG A 3 -4.41 2.86 -14.14
N GLU A 4 -5.09 1.75 -14.35
CA GLU A 4 -6.45 1.52 -13.90
C GLU A 4 -6.51 0.31 -12.97
N TYR A 5 -7.39 0.36 -11.97
CA TYR A 5 -7.50 -0.66 -10.93
C TYR A 5 -8.91 -1.26 -10.96
N LEU A 6 -8.99 -2.57 -10.80
CA LEU A 6 -10.22 -3.31 -10.65
C LEU A 6 -10.40 -3.66 -9.17
N TYR A 7 -11.58 -3.32 -8.64
CA TYR A 7 -11.93 -3.54 -7.24
C TYR A 7 -13.12 -4.50 -7.11
N LEU A 8 -13.05 -5.38 -6.11
CA LEU A 8 -14.19 -6.15 -5.63
C LEU A 8 -14.64 -5.54 -4.29
N GLY A 9 -15.66 -4.68 -4.33
CA GLY A 9 -15.98 -3.82 -3.20
C GLY A 9 -14.83 -2.86 -2.91
N ASN A 10 -14.23 -2.97 -1.73
CA ASN A 10 -13.07 -2.16 -1.33
C ASN A 10 -11.72 -2.87 -1.57
N LEU A 11 -11.73 -4.10 -2.10
CA LEU A 11 -10.53 -4.90 -2.28
C LEU A 11 -9.94 -4.71 -3.69
N PRO A 12 -8.69 -4.25 -3.85
CA PRO A 12 -8.04 -4.25 -5.15
C PRO A 12 -7.71 -5.70 -5.56
N VAL A 13 -8.20 -6.13 -6.72
CA VAL A 13 -8.04 -7.52 -7.22
C VAL A 13 -7.20 -7.61 -8.48
N ALA A 14 -7.16 -6.55 -9.29
CA ALA A 14 -6.34 -6.49 -10.48
C ALA A 14 -6.03 -5.05 -10.88
N LEU A 15 -5.07 -4.89 -11.77
CA LEU A 15 -4.75 -3.61 -12.42
C LEU A 15 -4.40 -3.82 -13.89
N VAL A 16 -4.55 -2.76 -14.67
CA VAL A 16 -4.04 -2.68 -16.04
C VAL A 16 -3.24 -1.40 -16.20
N ASP A 17 -2.02 -1.54 -16.71
CA ASP A 17 -1.21 -0.43 -17.19
C ASP A 17 -1.49 -0.25 -18.68
N LEU A 18 -1.69 1.00 -19.15
CA LEU A 18 -2.03 1.25 -20.56
C LEU A 18 -0.96 0.65 -21.50
N GLY A 19 -1.38 -0.27 -22.38
CA GLY A 19 -0.49 -0.97 -23.30
C GLY A 19 0.20 -2.22 -22.71
N SER A 20 -0.25 -2.71 -21.56
CA SER A 20 0.22 -3.94 -20.92
C SER A 20 -0.94 -4.90 -20.63
N ASP A 21 -0.61 -6.17 -20.38
CA ASP A 21 -1.57 -7.16 -19.93
C ASP A 21 -2.08 -6.88 -18.50
N ILE A 22 -3.21 -7.49 -18.16
CA ILE A 22 -3.77 -7.44 -16.81
C ILE A 22 -2.81 -8.11 -15.82
N ARG A 23 -2.65 -7.48 -14.65
CA ARG A 23 -1.91 -8.03 -13.51
C ARG A 23 -2.85 -8.22 -12.33
N TYR A 24 -2.61 -9.27 -11.56
CA TYR A 24 -3.47 -9.68 -10.45
C TYR A 24 -2.86 -9.25 -9.13
N ILE A 25 -3.68 -8.65 -8.27
CA ILE A 25 -3.28 -8.18 -6.95
C ILE A 25 -3.73 -9.21 -5.93
N HIS A 26 -2.79 -9.69 -5.12
CA HIS A 26 -3.07 -10.63 -4.04
C HIS A 26 -2.93 -9.88 -2.71
N THR A 27 -4.02 -9.84 -1.96
CA THR A 27 -4.09 -9.13 -0.68
C THR A 27 -4.12 -10.08 0.50
N ASP A 28 -3.73 -9.61 1.67
CA ASP A 28 -4.04 -10.31 2.93
C ASP A 28 -5.51 -10.10 3.36
N HIS A 29 -5.88 -10.66 4.52
CA HIS A 29 -7.22 -10.58 5.11
C HIS A 29 -7.69 -9.14 5.43
N LEU A 30 -6.78 -8.16 5.40
CA LEU A 30 -7.05 -6.75 5.66
C LEU A 30 -7.11 -5.92 4.37
N GLY A 31 -6.96 -6.57 3.21
CA GLY A 31 -6.91 -5.91 1.92
C GLY A 31 -5.59 -5.23 1.60
N THR A 32 -4.51 -5.54 2.34
CA THR A 32 -3.17 -5.02 2.04
C THR A 32 -2.56 -5.83 0.90
N PRO A 33 -2.17 -5.21 -0.23
CA PRO A 33 -1.46 -5.91 -1.30
C PRO A 33 -0.14 -6.50 -0.80
N ARG A 34 0.05 -7.80 -0.98
CA ARG A 34 1.26 -8.54 -0.62
C ARG A 34 2.04 -9.05 -1.82
N LEU A 35 1.36 -9.28 -2.93
CA LEU A 35 1.94 -9.78 -4.17
C LEU A 35 1.18 -9.22 -5.38
N VAL A 36 1.90 -8.97 -6.46
CA VAL A 36 1.31 -8.76 -7.80
C VAL A 36 1.90 -9.80 -8.75
N SER A 37 1.04 -10.45 -9.52
CA SER A 37 1.46 -11.45 -10.51
C SER A 37 1.01 -11.09 -11.92
N ASP A 38 1.75 -11.58 -12.91
CA ASP A 38 1.35 -11.52 -14.32
C ASP A 38 0.25 -12.56 -14.66
N ALA A 39 -0.12 -12.62 -15.95
CA ALA A 39 -1.11 -13.57 -16.45
C ALA A 39 -0.66 -15.05 -16.38
N LEU A 40 0.64 -15.29 -16.31
CA LEU A 40 1.25 -16.61 -16.17
C LEU A 40 1.45 -17.01 -14.70
N LYS A 41 1.04 -16.15 -13.76
CA LYS A 41 1.18 -16.30 -12.31
C LYS A 41 2.62 -16.14 -11.79
N HIS A 42 3.51 -15.56 -12.58
CA HIS A 42 4.83 -15.18 -12.08
C HIS A 42 4.72 -13.92 -11.22
N PRO A 43 5.36 -13.89 -10.04
CA PRO A 43 5.37 -12.72 -9.19
C PRO A 43 6.24 -11.62 -9.81
N VAL A 44 5.63 -10.47 -10.10
CA VAL A 44 6.34 -9.30 -10.65
C VAL A 44 6.63 -8.25 -9.59
N TRP A 45 5.96 -8.32 -8.44
CA TRP A 45 6.22 -7.46 -7.29
C TRP A 45 5.75 -8.17 -6.03
N ALA A 46 6.50 -8.02 -4.94
CA ALA A 46 6.17 -8.63 -3.65
C ALA A 46 6.50 -7.68 -2.50
N TRP A 47 5.61 -7.61 -1.52
CA TRP A 47 5.84 -6.84 -0.30
C TRP A 47 5.45 -7.64 0.93
N GLN A 48 6.41 -8.48 1.33
CA GLN A 48 6.35 -9.29 2.52
C GLN A 48 6.94 -8.47 3.67
N GLY A 49 6.19 -7.47 4.11
CA GLY A 49 6.63 -6.49 5.11
C GLY A 49 5.91 -6.62 6.45
N GLU A 50 6.70 -6.39 7.50
CA GLU A 50 6.39 -6.26 8.94
C GLU A 50 5.13 -5.42 9.25
N PRO A 51 4.58 -5.46 10.48
CA PRO A 51 3.26 -4.92 10.81
C PRO A 51 2.99 -3.47 10.40
N PHE A 52 4.05 -2.66 10.26
CA PHE A 52 3.96 -1.22 9.99
C PHE A 52 4.46 -0.80 8.61
N GLY A 53 4.98 -1.72 7.79
CA GLY A 53 5.36 -1.46 6.40
C GLY A 53 6.67 -0.70 6.19
N ALA A 54 7.66 -0.84 7.09
CA ALA A 54 8.95 -0.16 6.97
C ALA A 54 9.89 -0.78 5.92
N THR A 55 9.66 -2.02 5.52
CA THR A 55 10.51 -2.68 4.52
C THR A 55 10.15 -2.22 3.11
N PRO A 56 11.14 -2.03 2.21
CA PRO A 56 10.85 -1.79 0.81
C PRO A 56 10.22 -3.03 0.16
N ALA A 57 9.44 -2.82 -0.88
CA ALA A 57 8.94 -3.91 -1.69
C ALA A 57 10.04 -4.47 -2.60
N ASN A 58 9.98 -5.77 -2.86
CA ASN A 58 10.76 -6.41 -3.91
C ASN A 58 10.07 -6.16 -5.25
N GLU A 59 10.68 -5.31 -6.08
CA GLU A 59 10.17 -4.95 -7.42
C GLU A 59 10.55 -5.95 -8.51
N ASP A 60 11.38 -6.97 -8.24
CA ASP A 60 11.71 -8.04 -9.20
C ASP A 60 11.87 -9.39 -8.46
N PRO A 61 10.78 -10.00 -7.99
CA PRO A 61 10.85 -11.22 -7.18
C PRO A 61 11.44 -12.44 -7.89
N GLU A 62 11.41 -12.46 -9.22
CA GLU A 62 11.92 -13.56 -10.05
C GLU A 62 13.35 -13.31 -10.57
N ASP A 63 14.01 -12.22 -10.15
CA ASP A 63 15.34 -11.80 -10.62
C ASP A 63 15.44 -11.79 -12.17
N SER A 64 14.36 -11.36 -12.82
CA SER A 64 14.21 -11.34 -14.28
C SER A 64 14.99 -10.20 -14.95
N GLY A 65 15.46 -9.23 -14.17
CA GLY A 65 16.06 -7.97 -14.62
C GLY A 65 15.03 -6.90 -14.99
N ALA A 66 13.73 -7.15 -14.77
CA ALA A 66 12.63 -6.26 -15.14
C ALA A 66 11.84 -5.80 -13.91
N ALA A 67 12.35 -4.77 -13.23
CA ALA A 67 11.70 -4.21 -12.05
C ALA A 67 10.31 -3.60 -12.37
N TYR A 68 9.32 -3.95 -11.55
CA TYR A 68 7.96 -3.44 -11.62
C TYR A 68 7.59 -2.63 -10.38
N THR A 69 7.25 -1.36 -10.57
CA THR A 69 6.82 -0.47 -9.48
C THR A 69 5.31 -0.53 -9.24
N PHE A 70 4.96 -0.89 -8.01
CA PHE A 70 3.60 -0.89 -7.49
C PHE A 70 3.52 -0.13 -6.16
N ASN A 71 2.66 0.89 -6.10
CA ASN A 71 2.64 1.88 -5.02
C ASN A 71 1.46 1.76 -4.05
N LEU A 72 0.46 0.91 -4.30
CA LEU A 72 -0.58 0.70 -3.28
C LEU A 72 0.02 -0.02 -2.06
N ARG A 73 -0.39 0.42 -0.87
CA ARG A 73 0.02 -0.14 0.43
C ARG A 73 -1.22 -0.52 1.22
N PHE A 74 -1.26 -0.31 2.54
CA PHE A 74 -2.46 -0.51 3.35
C PHE A 74 -3.68 0.22 2.76
N PRO A 75 -4.91 -0.19 3.09
CA PRO A 75 -6.12 0.42 2.53
C PRO A 75 -6.09 1.96 2.58
N GLY A 76 -6.24 2.59 1.40
CA GLY A 76 -6.20 4.05 1.25
C GLY A 76 -4.80 4.68 1.28
N GLN A 77 -3.72 3.88 1.35
CA GLN A 77 -2.34 4.36 1.34
C GLN A 77 -1.67 4.21 -0.02
N TYR A 78 -0.98 5.26 -0.44
CA TYR A 78 -0.13 5.30 -1.63
C TYR A 78 1.32 5.57 -1.20
N PHE A 79 2.25 4.70 -1.60
CA PHE A 79 3.66 4.88 -1.33
C PHE A 79 4.25 5.98 -2.18
N ASP A 80 4.87 6.95 -1.53
CA ASP A 80 5.70 7.95 -2.17
C ASP A 80 7.18 7.58 -2.04
N LYS A 81 7.82 7.32 -3.19
CA LYS A 81 9.23 6.90 -3.26
C LYS A 81 10.20 8.05 -2.95
N GLU A 82 9.79 9.31 -3.13
CA GLU A 82 10.66 10.46 -2.87
C GLU A 82 10.90 10.66 -1.37
N THR A 83 9.86 10.44 -0.56
CA THR A 83 9.89 10.62 0.90
C THR A 83 10.02 9.31 1.68
N GLY A 84 9.66 8.18 1.09
CA GLY A 84 9.55 6.89 1.79
C GLY A 84 8.29 6.78 2.67
N HIS A 85 7.39 7.76 2.60
CA HIS A 85 6.15 7.81 3.37
C HIS A 85 4.97 7.22 2.60
N HIS A 86 3.90 6.92 3.34
CA HIS A 86 2.65 6.45 2.79
C HIS A 86 1.62 7.55 2.87
N TYR A 87 1.26 8.13 1.74
CA TYR A 87 0.23 9.16 1.66
C TYR A 87 -1.17 8.56 1.79
N ASN A 88 -1.98 9.13 2.70
CA ASN A 88 -3.38 8.81 2.89
C ASN A 88 -4.18 10.12 2.97
N TYR A 89 -4.68 10.56 1.81
CA TYR A 89 -5.60 11.68 1.59
C TYR A 89 -5.15 13.05 2.13
N PHE A 90 -5.03 13.24 3.45
CA PHE A 90 -4.54 14.48 4.06
C PHE A 90 -3.40 14.25 5.05
N ARG A 91 -2.89 13.03 5.15
CA ARG A 91 -1.83 12.69 6.10
C ARG A 91 -0.78 11.80 5.44
N ASP A 92 0.46 12.04 5.84
CA ASP A 92 1.61 11.20 5.54
C ASP A 92 1.84 10.28 6.74
N TYR A 93 1.88 8.99 6.46
CA TYR A 93 2.21 7.96 7.44
C TYR A 93 3.68 7.60 7.32
N ASP A 94 4.40 7.71 8.44
CA ASP A 94 5.78 7.27 8.57
C ASP A 94 5.80 5.80 9.02
N PRO A 95 6.19 4.87 8.12
CA PRO A 95 6.23 3.46 8.44
C PRO A 95 7.36 3.09 9.42
N ALA A 96 8.42 3.91 9.54
CA ALA A 96 9.54 3.65 10.46
C ALA A 96 9.13 3.83 11.92
N VAL A 97 8.20 4.77 12.18
CA VAL A 97 7.71 5.07 13.54
C VAL A 97 6.27 4.57 13.76
N GLY A 98 5.64 4.03 12.71
CA GLY A 98 4.31 3.45 12.75
C GLY A 98 3.19 4.45 13.01
N ARG A 99 3.34 5.71 12.57
CA ARG A 99 2.38 6.80 12.91
C ARG A 99 2.25 7.84 11.81
N TYR A 100 1.15 8.60 11.86
CA TYR A 100 0.96 9.79 11.02
C TYR A 100 1.82 10.96 11.50
N MET A 101 2.34 11.74 10.55
CA MET A 101 3.12 12.95 10.83
C MET A 101 2.24 14.18 11.13
N GLN A 102 0.99 14.17 10.66
CA GLN A 102 0.01 15.22 10.91
C GLN A 102 -0.98 14.83 12.03
N SER A 103 -1.44 15.84 12.78
CA SER A 103 -2.56 15.69 13.73
C SER A 103 -3.85 15.33 12.99
N ASP A 104 -4.78 14.66 13.69
CA ASP A 104 -6.06 14.26 13.09
C ASP A 104 -6.91 15.49 12.70
N PRO A 105 -7.38 15.61 11.44
CA PRO A 105 -8.22 16.71 11.00
C PRO A 105 -9.54 16.87 11.77
N ILE A 106 -10.02 15.81 12.45
CA ILE A 106 -11.27 15.85 13.24
C ILE A 106 -11.10 16.56 14.59
N GLY A 107 -9.85 16.76 15.04
CA GLY A 107 -9.54 17.42 16.31
C GLY A 107 -10.21 16.81 17.54
N LEU A 108 -10.40 17.63 18.58
CA LEU A 108 -11.00 17.27 19.87
C LEU A 108 -12.48 16.80 19.81
N ALA A 109 -13.15 16.88 18.65
CA ALA A 109 -14.52 16.42 18.48
C ALA A 109 -14.64 14.89 18.37
N GLY A 110 -13.53 14.18 18.12
CA GLY A 110 -13.45 12.72 18.10
C GLY A 110 -13.25 12.07 19.47
N GLY A 111 -13.48 12.80 20.57
CA GLY A 111 -13.16 12.37 21.93
C GLY A 111 -11.71 12.70 22.26
N GLY A 112 -11.50 13.56 23.25
CA GLY A 112 -10.18 14.03 23.64
C GLY A 112 -9.29 12.89 24.12
N LEU A 113 -8.30 12.52 23.30
CA LEU A 113 -7.04 11.94 23.74
C LEU A 113 -5.92 12.61 22.94
N THR A 114 -4.90 13.08 23.65
CA THR A 114 -3.68 13.75 23.18
C THR A 114 -2.80 12.79 22.35
N PRO A 115 -1.69 13.23 21.70
CA PRO A 115 -1.14 12.61 20.49
C PRO A 115 -0.30 11.35 20.72
N THR A 116 -0.78 10.39 21.52
CA THR A 116 0.03 9.22 21.90
C THR A 116 -0.65 7.85 21.79
N HIS A 117 -1.93 7.73 21.47
CA HIS A 117 -2.52 6.39 21.30
C HIS A 117 -3.60 6.35 20.23
N MET A 118 -3.22 5.89 19.04
CA MET A 118 -4.06 4.96 18.30
C MET A 118 -3.18 3.81 17.87
N SER A 119 -3.31 2.70 18.60
CA SER A 119 -2.93 1.38 18.12
C SER A 119 -3.51 1.20 16.70
N ALA A 120 -2.75 0.59 15.81
CA ALA A 120 -3.24 0.05 14.55
C ALA A 120 -4.26 -1.06 14.84
N GLY A 121 -5.43 -0.66 15.34
CA GLY A 121 -6.58 -1.51 15.50
C GLY A 121 -7.29 -1.55 14.17
N ILE A 122 -6.91 -2.52 13.35
CA ILE A 122 -7.71 -2.90 12.20
C ILE A 122 -9.03 -3.45 12.75
N ARG A 123 -10.12 -2.73 12.48
CA ARG A 123 -11.48 -3.24 12.54
C ARG A 123 -12.03 -3.29 11.13
#